data_AF-A0A081QBH2-F1
#
_entry.id   AF-A0A081QBH2-F1
#
_cell.length_a   1.000
_cell.length_b   1.000
_cell.length_c   1.000
_cell.angle_alpha   90.00
_cell.angle_beta   90.00
_cell.angle_gamma   90.00
#
_symmetry.space_group_name_H-M   'P 1'
#
loop_
_entity.id
_entity.type
_entity.pdbx_description
1 polymer ?
#
loop_
_entity_poly.entity_id
_entity_poly.type
_entity_poly.pdbx_seq_one_letter_code
_entity_poly.pdbx_strand_id
1 'polypeptide(L)'
;MFTLRNNPYKHGDIVRLGDGYEYLITAKFDGNNFTDVIVDKNTWYIKPEFKKFSDKYGDEVSNTMLALVDNKEEGQEIDPKAVIRNFQNLPGRYYFGADGRRVTPLPEMTTRSEIKKVGNDLYLEDPGVRLRLPSTSFTINNNKLYYLDEANGKLKTGYFVLIDDGMSTTHYHFLVYADQSGEVLKMKRLPSGFSDYFDKEIDGFYGQKIKITQPNKYEYYKVLVVK
;
A
#
# COMPACT_ATOMS: atom_id res chain seq x y z
N MET A 1 -10.38 -26.04 8.45
CA MET A 1 -11.03 -24.85 7.86
C MET A 1 -12.41 -24.77 8.48
N PHE A 2 -12.73 -23.71 9.23
CA PHE A 2 -14.07 -23.50 9.78
C PHE A 2 -14.87 -22.68 8.75
N THR A 3 -16.02 -23.19 8.30
CA THR A 3 -16.89 -22.50 7.34
C THR A 3 -18.22 -22.22 8.01
N LEU A 4 -18.54 -20.94 8.23
CA LEU A 4 -19.84 -20.48 8.74
C LEU A 4 -20.63 -19.88 7.58
N ARG A 5 -21.72 -20.55 7.15
CA ARG A 5 -22.68 -20.02 6.16
C ARG A 5 -23.70 -19.10 6.87
N ASN A 6 -24.14 -18.02 6.21
CA ASN A 6 -25.09 -17.01 6.76
C ASN A 6 -24.63 -16.35 8.07
N ASN A 7 -23.40 -15.83 8.07
CA ASN A 7 -22.80 -15.24 9.26
C ASN A 7 -23.07 -13.71 9.34
N PRO A 8 -23.39 -13.14 10.53
CA PRO A 8 -23.47 -11.68 10.73
C PRO A 8 -22.14 -10.92 10.53
N TYR A 9 -20.99 -11.60 10.52
CA TYR A 9 -19.67 -10.96 10.41
C TYR A 9 -19.36 -10.51 8.98
N LYS A 10 -18.84 -9.29 8.88
CA LYS A 10 -18.42 -8.63 7.64
C LYS A 10 -16.91 -8.76 7.44
N HIS A 11 -16.48 -8.56 6.20
CA HIS A 11 -15.05 -8.47 5.89
C HIS A 11 -14.40 -7.31 6.64
N GLY A 12 -13.31 -7.59 7.34
CA GLY A 12 -12.60 -6.62 8.17
C GLY A 12 -13.13 -6.50 9.60
N ASP A 13 -14.11 -7.31 10.01
CA ASP A 13 -14.56 -7.34 11.39
C ASP A 13 -13.47 -7.95 12.29
N ILE A 14 -13.25 -7.31 13.44
CA ILE A 14 -12.49 -7.89 14.55
C ILE A 14 -13.50 -8.43 15.54
N VAL A 15 -13.53 -9.74 15.72
CA VAL A 15 -14.54 -10.45 16.51
C VAL A 15 -13.89 -11.11 17.71
N ARG A 16 -14.50 -10.95 18.89
CA ARG A 16 -14.12 -11.68 20.09
C ARG A 16 -14.92 -12.98 20.19
N LEU A 17 -14.25 -14.12 20.22
CA LEU A 17 -14.89 -15.43 20.33
C LEU A 17 -14.96 -15.90 21.80
N GLY A 18 -15.68 -16.99 22.06
CA GLY A 18 -15.93 -17.52 23.41
C GLY A 18 -14.68 -17.99 24.17
N ASP A 19 -13.55 -18.15 23.47
CA ASP A 19 -12.24 -18.40 24.08
C ASP A 19 -11.58 -17.13 24.64
N GLY A 20 -12.25 -15.98 24.49
CA GLY A 20 -11.82 -14.69 25.03
C GLY A 20 -10.83 -13.94 24.13
N TYR A 21 -10.42 -14.50 22.99
CA TYR A 21 -9.48 -13.88 22.06
C TYR A 21 -10.18 -13.16 20.90
N GLU A 22 -9.48 -12.20 20.31
CA GLU A 22 -9.94 -11.45 19.14
C GLU A 22 -9.31 -11.99 17.85
N TYR A 23 -10.12 -12.02 16.78
CA TYR A 23 -9.77 -12.57 15.48
C TYR A 23 -10.20 -11.60 14.37
N LEU A 24 -9.39 -11.49 13.31
CA LEU A 24 -9.77 -10.76 12.10
C LEU A 24 -10.52 -11.70 11.17
N ILE A 25 -11.66 -11.24 10.69
CA ILE A 25 -12.53 -12.00 9.80
C ILE A 25 -12.44 -11.46 8.37
N THR A 26 -12.07 -12.35 7.45
CA THR A 26 -12.29 -12.17 6.02
C THR A 26 -13.50 -12.99 5.60
N ALA A 27 -14.56 -12.31 5.18
CA ALA A 27 -15.71 -12.96 4.57
C ALA A 27 -15.50 -13.08 3.05
N LYS A 28 -15.75 -14.26 2.47
CA LYS A 28 -15.79 -14.43 1.01
C LYS A 28 -17.16 -14.04 0.48
N PHE A 29 -17.19 -13.30 -0.62
CA PHE A 29 -18.40 -12.92 -1.33
C PHE A 29 -18.41 -13.59 -2.71
N ASP A 30 -19.47 -14.34 -3.03
CA ASP A 30 -19.60 -15.04 -4.32
C ASP A 30 -20.29 -14.22 -5.41
N GLY A 31 -20.53 -12.93 -5.15
CA GLY A 31 -21.30 -12.03 -6.01
C GLY A 31 -22.73 -11.81 -5.53
N ASN A 32 -23.29 -12.71 -4.71
CA ASN A 32 -24.65 -12.61 -4.18
C ASN A 32 -24.71 -12.75 -2.64
N ASN A 33 -23.88 -13.61 -2.05
CA ASN A 33 -23.89 -13.92 -0.62
C ASN A 33 -22.48 -14.01 -0.04
N PHE A 34 -22.39 -13.79 1.28
CA PHE A 34 -21.19 -14.15 2.03
C PHE A 34 -21.19 -15.66 2.28
N THR A 35 -20.22 -16.37 1.70
CA THR A 35 -20.22 -17.85 1.62
C THR A 35 -19.35 -18.51 2.67
N ASP A 36 -18.21 -17.89 2.98
CA ASP A 36 -17.24 -18.36 3.96
C ASP A 36 -16.82 -17.23 4.90
N VAL A 37 -16.55 -17.58 6.16
CA VAL A 37 -15.87 -16.73 7.14
C VAL A 37 -14.52 -17.35 7.45
N ILE A 38 -13.45 -16.62 7.16
CA ILE A 38 -12.07 -17.05 7.34
C ILE A 38 -11.44 -16.19 8.43
N VAL A 39 -10.71 -16.85 9.32
CA VAL A 39 -9.83 -16.16 10.28
C VAL A 39 -8.51 -15.87 9.59
N ASP A 40 -8.16 -14.60 9.50
CA ASP A 40 -6.87 -14.20 8.95
C ASP A 40 -5.72 -14.48 9.93
N LYS A 41 -4.57 -14.83 9.37
CA LYS A 41 -3.39 -15.29 10.11
C LYS A 41 -2.13 -14.63 9.57
N ASN A 42 -1.15 -14.43 10.44
CA ASN A 42 0.12 -13.77 10.13
C ASN A 42 -0.07 -12.46 9.34
N THR A 43 -1.07 -11.67 9.72
CA THR A 43 -1.47 -10.48 8.97
C THR A 43 -1.52 -9.25 9.84
N TRP A 44 -1.14 -8.13 9.23
CA TRP A 44 -1.37 -6.81 9.77
C TRP A 44 -2.69 -6.27 9.21
N TYR A 45 -3.49 -5.70 10.10
CA TYR A 45 -4.71 -5.00 9.75
C TYR A 45 -4.64 -3.59 10.30
N ILE A 46 -4.87 -2.62 9.42
CA ILE A 46 -5.08 -1.23 9.81
C ILE A 46 -6.55 -0.97 9.60
N LYS A 47 -7.26 -0.66 10.68
CA LYS A 47 -8.62 -0.14 10.56
C LYS A 47 -8.51 1.29 10.00
N PRO A 48 -8.94 1.55 8.75
CA PRO A 48 -8.80 2.88 8.18
C PRO A 48 -9.66 3.85 8.98
N GLU A 49 -9.08 4.98 9.34
CA GLU A 49 -9.82 6.12 9.89
C GLU A 49 -9.86 7.19 8.81
N PHE A 50 -11.05 7.64 8.50
CA PHE A 50 -11.25 8.65 7.48
C PHE A 50 -11.56 9.99 8.13
N LYS A 51 -10.86 11.02 7.66
CA LYS A 51 -11.12 12.40 8.02
C LYS A 51 -11.85 13.06 6.86
N LYS A 52 -13.11 13.42 7.10
CA LYS A 52 -13.94 14.19 6.17
C LYS A 52 -13.73 15.68 6.43
N PHE A 53 -13.43 16.44 5.38
CA PHE A 53 -13.16 17.88 5.45
C PHE A 53 -14.36 18.71 5.01
N SER A 54 -15.22 18.17 4.15
CA SER A 54 -16.48 18.77 3.72
C SER A 54 -17.48 17.70 3.26
N ASP A 55 -18.73 18.09 3.00
CA ASP A 55 -19.74 17.20 2.41
C ASP A 55 -19.58 16.97 0.91
N LYS A 56 -18.59 17.60 0.27
CA LYS A 56 -18.28 17.37 -1.13
C LYS A 56 -17.73 15.95 -1.32
N TYR A 57 -18.22 15.28 -2.35
CA TYR A 57 -17.70 13.97 -2.75
C TYR A 57 -16.19 14.05 -3.04
N GLY A 58 -15.40 13.20 -2.38
CA GLY A 58 -13.94 13.17 -2.51
C GLY A 58 -13.16 13.97 -1.46
N ASP A 59 -13.83 14.78 -0.62
CA ASP A 59 -13.20 15.54 0.48
C ASP A 59 -13.07 14.69 1.76
N GLU A 60 -12.54 13.48 1.60
CA GLU A 60 -12.30 12.53 2.69
C GLU A 60 -10.92 11.87 2.48
N VAL A 61 -10.06 11.90 3.50
CA VAL A 61 -8.71 11.31 3.43
C VAL A 61 -8.52 10.29 4.54
N SER A 62 -7.99 9.12 4.18
CA SER A 62 -7.64 8.09 5.16
C SER A 62 -6.34 8.42 5.90
N ASN A 63 -6.28 8.06 7.18
CA ASN A 63 -5.08 8.16 8.01
C ASN A 63 -3.88 7.42 7.39
N THR A 64 -4.11 6.31 6.70
CA THR A 64 -3.08 5.55 5.97
C THR A 64 -2.49 6.35 4.81
N MET A 65 -3.31 7.13 4.11
CA MET A 65 -2.83 8.01 3.05
C MET A 65 -2.02 9.18 3.61
N LEU A 66 -2.47 9.78 4.71
CA LEU A 66 -1.70 10.81 5.42
C LEU A 66 -0.33 10.31 5.89
N ALA A 67 -0.27 9.08 6.40
CA ALA A 67 0.98 8.43 6.81
C ALA A 67 1.93 8.19 5.62
N LEU A 68 1.38 7.82 4.45
CA LEU A 68 2.12 7.60 3.22
C LEU A 68 2.70 8.89 2.64
N VAL A 69 1.97 10.00 2.68
CA VAL A 69 2.44 11.29 2.16
C VAL A 69 3.31 12.05 3.16
N ASP A 70 3.48 11.57 4.40
CA ASP A 70 4.25 12.24 5.44
C ASP A 70 3.86 13.73 5.65
N ASN A 71 2.56 14.03 5.53
CA ASN A 71 2.00 15.39 5.53
C ASN A 71 2.65 16.35 4.51
N LYS A 72 3.27 15.83 3.45
CA LYS A 72 3.89 16.63 2.41
C LYS A 72 2.85 17.18 1.43
N GLU A 73 3.07 18.42 1.03
CA GLU A 73 2.33 19.09 -0.03
C GLU A 73 2.81 18.62 -1.41
N GLU A 74 2.06 19.01 -2.44
CA GLU A 74 2.38 18.70 -3.82
C GLU A 74 3.72 19.33 -4.23
N GLY A 75 4.53 18.58 -4.97
CA GLY A 75 5.88 18.97 -5.37
C GLY A 75 6.96 18.68 -4.32
N GLN A 76 6.61 18.36 -3.07
CA GLN A 76 7.59 18.08 -2.02
C GLN A 76 8.10 16.63 -2.05
N GLU A 77 9.38 16.45 -1.70
CA GLU A 77 9.96 15.13 -1.45
C GLU A 77 9.43 14.53 -0.15
N ILE A 78 9.17 13.22 -0.17
CA ILE A 78 8.76 12.39 0.95
C ILE A 78 9.95 11.50 1.32
N ASP A 79 10.31 11.47 2.60
CA ASP A 79 11.33 10.55 3.13
C ASP A 79 10.71 9.16 3.36
N PRO A 80 11.13 8.10 2.64
CA PRO A 80 10.62 6.75 2.85
C PRO A 80 10.79 6.25 4.30
N LYS A 81 11.82 6.72 5.02
CA LYS A 81 12.00 6.38 6.44
C LYS A 81 10.98 7.06 7.34
N ALA A 82 10.49 8.24 6.96
CA ALA A 82 9.38 8.89 7.65
C ALA A 82 8.09 8.11 7.42
N VAL A 83 7.82 7.67 6.18
CA VAL A 83 6.67 6.80 5.85
C VAL A 83 6.65 5.55 6.74
N ILE A 84 7.76 4.84 6.84
CA ILE A 84 7.86 3.64 7.69
C ILE A 84 7.53 3.99 9.14
N ARG A 85 8.16 5.03 9.71
CA ARG A 85 7.88 5.50 11.08
C ARG A 85 6.42 5.90 11.29
N ASN A 86 5.79 6.54 10.31
CA ASN A 86 4.39 6.93 10.39
C ASN A 86 3.48 5.70 10.49
N PHE A 87 3.74 4.65 9.69
CA PHE A 87 3.00 3.39 9.80
C PHE A 87 3.26 2.65 11.12
N GLN A 88 4.51 2.61 11.59
CA GLN A 88 4.84 2.02 12.91
C GLN A 88 4.05 2.66 14.05
N ASN A 89 3.72 3.95 13.94
CA ASN A 89 3.02 4.72 14.97
C ASN A 89 1.54 4.96 14.66
N LEU A 90 1.02 4.43 13.55
CA LEU A 90 -0.34 4.68 13.12
C LEU A 90 -1.33 4.09 14.14
N PRO A 91 -2.35 4.83 14.60
CA PRO A 91 -3.41 4.27 15.43
C PRO A 91 -4.24 3.26 14.64
N GLY A 92 -5.01 2.42 15.36
CA GLY A 92 -5.89 1.44 14.71
C GLY A 92 -5.16 0.32 13.97
N ARG A 93 -3.90 0.05 14.32
CA ARG A 93 -3.12 -1.08 13.80
C ARG A 93 -3.24 -2.31 14.70
N TYR A 94 -3.38 -3.47 14.07
CA TYR A 94 -3.62 -4.77 14.71
C TYR A 94 -2.75 -5.83 14.01
N TYR A 95 -2.20 -6.77 14.77
CA TYR A 95 -1.50 -7.93 14.22
C TYR A 95 -2.17 -9.22 14.69
N PHE A 96 -2.40 -10.15 13.76
CA PHE A 96 -3.00 -11.45 14.01
C PHE A 96 -1.97 -12.53 13.71
N GLY A 97 -1.63 -13.34 14.73
CA GLY A 97 -0.54 -14.31 14.67
C GLY A 97 -0.87 -15.57 13.86
N ALA A 98 0.01 -16.58 13.94
CA ALA A 98 -0.12 -17.83 13.18
C ALA A 98 -1.36 -18.67 13.59
N ASP A 99 -1.82 -18.53 14.82
CA ASP A 99 -3.07 -19.12 15.31
C ASP A 99 -4.30 -18.27 14.96
N GLY A 100 -4.10 -17.07 14.42
CA GLY A 100 -5.15 -16.12 14.04
C GLY A 100 -5.56 -15.16 15.15
N ARG A 101 -4.99 -15.28 16.35
CA ARG A 101 -5.33 -14.43 17.49
C ARG A 101 -4.64 -13.08 17.38
N ARG A 102 -5.31 -12.03 17.85
CA ARG A 102 -4.71 -10.72 18.04
C ARG A 102 -3.53 -10.81 19.00
N VAL A 103 -2.39 -10.29 18.57
CA VAL A 103 -1.15 -10.25 19.36
C VAL A 103 -1.04 -8.93 20.10
N THR A 104 -0.73 -8.99 21.40
CA THR A 104 -0.38 -7.84 22.23
C THR A 104 0.77 -8.22 23.17
N PRO A 105 1.81 -7.37 23.35
CA PRO A 105 2.05 -6.10 22.66
C PRO A 105 2.31 -6.29 21.16
N LEU A 106 2.08 -5.23 20.38
CA LEU A 106 2.26 -5.29 18.93
C LEU A 106 3.76 -5.44 18.58
N PRO A 107 4.12 -6.34 17.65
CA PRO A 107 5.47 -6.36 17.10
C PRO A 107 5.72 -5.12 16.23
N GLU A 108 6.96 -4.98 15.77
CA GLU A 108 7.29 -4.03 14.69
C GLU A 108 6.45 -4.34 13.46
N MET A 109 5.82 -3.31 12.89
CA MET A 109 4.94 -3.38 11.74
C MET A 109 5.73 -3.57 10.45
N THR A 110 6.22 -4.79 10.29
CA THR A 110 7.00 -5.21 9.14
C THR A 110 6.72 -6.68 8.86
N THR A 111 7.11 -7.12 7.68
CA THR A 111 7.17 -8.53 7.33
C THR A 111 8.62 -8.96 7.13
N ARG A 112 8.84 -10.28 7.13
CA ARG A 112 10.15 -10.88 6.88
C ARG A 112 10.00 -11.93 5.79
N SER A 113 10.06 -11.46 4.55
CA SER A 113 10.20 -12.31 3.38
C SER A 113 11.58 -12.09 2.77
N GLU A 114 12.21 -13.18 2.35
CA GLU A 114 13.42 -13.10 1.55
C GLU A 114 13.13 -12.44 0.20
N ILE A 115 14.13 -11.74 -0.34
CA ILE A 115 14.09 -11.17 -1.68
C ILE A 115 14.91 -12.07 -2.59
N LYS A 116 14.23 -12.64 -3.58
CA LYS A 116 14.84 -13.52 -4.58
C LYS A 116 15.03 -12.78 -5.89
N LYS A 117 16.20 -12.95 -6.50
CA LYS A 117 16.50 -12.48 -7.86
C LYS A 117 16.24 -13.59 -8.88
N VAL A 118 15.43 -13.30 -9.89
CA VAL A 118 15.14 -14.20 -11.02
C VAL A 118 15.43 -13.44 -12.31
N GLY A 119 16.57 -13.74 -12.94
CA GLY A 119 17.07 -12.93 -14.05
C GLY A 119 17.36 -11.49 -13.60
N ASN A 120 16.69 -10.52 -14.21
CA ASN A 120 16.79 -9.10 -13.86
C ASN A 120 15.73 -8.64 -12.87
N ASP A 121 14.77 -9.50 -12.53
CA ASP A 121 13.63 -9.16 -11.66
C ASP A 121 13.88 -9.60 -10.22
N LEU A 122 13.21 -8.91 -9.30
CA LEU A 122 13.23 -9.18 -7.86
C LEU A 122 11.83 -9.55 -7.38
N TYR A 123 11.74 -10.51 -6.48
CA TYR A 123 10.49 -11.01 -5.93
C TYR A 123 10.60 -11.15 -4.41
N LEU A 124 9.52 -10.85 -3.70
CA LEU A 124 9.33 -11.38 -2.35
C LEU A 124 8.97 -12.87 -2.47
N GLU A 125 9.72 -13.74 -1.81
CA GLU A 125 9.43 -15.18 -1.84
C GLU A 125 8.06 -15.53 -1.26
N ASP A 126 7.64 -14.84 -0.19
CA ASP A 126 6.31 -14.96 0.38
C ASP A 126 5.59 -13.60 0.35
N PRO A 127 4.94 -13.25 -0.78
CA PRO A 127 4.17 -12.02 -0.88
C PRO A 127 2.86 -12.08 -0.09
N GLY A 128 2.46 -13.25 0.40
CA GLY A 128 1.27 -13.44 1.25
C GLY A 128 1.48 -12.84 2.65
N VAL A 129 2.72 -12.87 3.13
CA VAL A 129 3.14 -12.17 4.36
C VAL A 129 3.56 -10.75 4.00
N ARG A 130 2.67 -9.96 3.37
CA ARG A 130 2.93 -8.54 3.10
C ARG A 130 2.06 -7.65 3.96
N LEU A 131 2.65 -6.53 4.39
CA LEU A 131 1.89 -5.42 4.91
C LEU A 131 1.36 -4.61 3.73
N ARG A 132 0.16 -4.90 3.26
CA ARG A 132 -0.46 -4.07 2.23
C ARG A 132 -0.96 -2.78 2.87
N LEU A 133 -0.37 -1.65 2.50
CA LEU A 133 -0.92 -0.36 2.86
C LEU A 133 -2.26 -0.17 2.11
N PRO A 134 -3.39 0.10 2.80
CA PRO A 134 -4.70 0.22 2.16
C PRO A 134 -4.67 1.12 0.93
N SER A 135 -5.33 0.68 -0.14
CA SER A 135 -5.41 1.36 -1.44
C SER A 135 -4.08 1.53 -2.19
N THR A 136 -2.97 0.92 -1.73
CA THR A 136 -1.70 0.93 -2.47
C THR A 136 -1.04 -0.46 -2.49
N SER A 137 0.05 -0.57 -3.25
CA SER A 137 0.90 -1.78 -3.31
C SER A 137 2.25 -1.58 -2.61
N PHE A 138 2.38 -0.54 -1.79
CA PHE A 138 3.54 -0.38 -0.91
C PHE A 138 3.52 -1.41 0.20
N THR A 139 4.71 -1.88 0.59
CA THR A 139 4.91 -2.84 1.67
C THR A 139 6.17 -2.52 2.46
N ILE A 140 6.16 -2.84 3.76
CA ILE A 140 7.32 -2.68 4.64
C ILE A 140 7.88 -4.08 4.96
N ASN A 141 9.04 -4.40 4.39
CA ASN A 141 9.74 -5.66 4.62
C ASN A 141 11.09 -5.37 5.27
N ASN A 142 11.40 -6.01 6.40
CA ASN A 142 12.63 -5.79 7.17
C ASN A 142 12.95 -4.29 7.39
N ASN A 143 11.95 -3.52 7.84
CA ASN A 143 12.07 -2.08 8.10
C ASN A 143 12.53 -1.22 6.90
N LYS A 144 12.23 -1.70 5.67
CA LYS A 144 12.47 -0.99 4.41
C LYS A 144 11.19 -0.93 3.59
N LEU A 145 11.03 0.13 2.81
CA LEU A 145 9.86 0.37 1.98
C LEU A 145 10.08 -0.19 0.58
N TYR A 146 9.08 -0.90 0.07
CA TYR A 146 9.09 -1.49 -1.26
C TYR A 146 7.76 -1.24 -1.96
N TYR A 147 7.75 -1.33 -3.29
CA TYR A 147 6.53 -1.34 -4.09
C TYR A 147 6.38 -2.64 -4.87
N LEU A 148 5.22 -3.28 -4.76
CA LEU A 148 4.90 -4.52 -5.46
C LEU A 148 4.13 -4.25 -6.76
N ASP A 149 4.63 -4.78 -7.87
CA ASP A 149 4.01 -4.74 -9.19
C ASP A 149 2.89 -5.79 -9.31
N GLU A 150 1.87 -5.64 -8.45
CA GLU A 150 0.68 -6.51 -8.30
C GLU A 150 0.88 -7.83 -7.54
N ALA A 151 0.00 -8.82 -7.77
CA ALA A 151 -0.20 -10.02 -6.96
C ALA A 151 0.98 -11.01 -7.00
N ASN A 152 1.85 -10.90 -8.01
CA ASN A 152 2.91 -11.89 -8.26
C ASN A 152 4.16 -11.71 -7.37
N GLY A 153 4.16 -10.76 -6.44
CA GLY A 153 5.28 -10.56 -5.53
C GLY A 153 6.49 -9.82 -6.12
N LYS A 154 6.42 -9.39 -7.39
CA LYS A 154 7.50 -8.68 -8.09
C LYS A 154 7.73 -7.29 -7.50
N LEU A 155 8.98 -6.94 -7.20
CA LEU A 155 9.37 -5.62 -6.73
C LEU A 155 9.66 -4.70 -7.91
N LYS A 156 9.15 -3.46 -7.87
CA LYS A 156 9.56 -2.42 -8.82
C LYS A 156 10.95 -1.87 -8.46
N THR A 157 11.74 -1.62 -9.49
CA THR A 157 13.06 -0.98 -9.41
C THR A 157 13.11 0.19 -10.39
N GLY A 158 14.06 1.11 -10.20
CA GLY A 158 14.21 2.32 -11.00
C GLY A 158 13.12 3.36 -10.73
N TYR A 159 12.96 4.28 -11.69
CA TYR A 159 11.91 5.28 -11.65
C TYR A 159 10.56 4.70 -12.06
N PHE A 160 9.53 5.01 -11.29
CA PHE A 160 8.15 4.75 -11.66
C PHE A 160 7.21 5.80 -11.07
N VAL A 161 6.02 5.86 -11.63
CA VAL A 161 4.95 6.74 -11.16
C VAL A 161 3.75 5.93 -10.73
N LEU A 162 3.07 6.43 -9.70
CA LEU A 162 1.79 5.93 -9.24
C LEU A 162 0.80 7.05 -9.46
N ILE A 163 -0.17 6.81 -10.34
CA ILE A 163 -1.17 7.79 -10.73
C ILE A 163 -2.52 7.17 -10.43
N ASP A 164 -3.29 7.87 -9.61
CA ASP A 164 -4.62 7.50 -9.17
C ASP A 164 -5.57 8.63 -9.56
N ASP A 165 -6.01 8.61 -10.83
CA ASP A 165 -6.95 9.57 -11.44
C ASP A 165 -8.40 9.04 -11.42
N GLY A 166 -8.71 8.09 -10.53
CA GLY A 166 -10.05 7.52 -10.44
C GLY A 166 -11.10 8.56 -10.04
N MET A 167 -12.31 8.48 -10.61
CA MET A 167 -13.41 9.40 -10.27
C MET A 167 -13.81 9.39 -8.78
N SER A 168 -13.38 8.40 -8.00
CA SER A 168 -13.74 8.19 -6.60
C SER A 168 -12.55 8.17 -5.64
N THR A 169 -11.33 8.45 -6.11
CA THR A 169 -10.12 8.32 -5.30
C THR A 169 -9.51 9.69 -5.01
N THR A 170 -8.92 9.82 -3.82
CA THR A 170 -8.14 10.99 -3.45
C THR A 170 -6.89 11.05 -4.32
N HIS A 171 -6.78 12.11 -5.12
CA HIS A 171 -5.77 12.38 -6.15
C HIS A 171 -4.31 12.42 -5.64
N TYR A 172 -3.76 11.31 -5.18
CA TYR A 172 -2.36 11.23 -4.79
C TYR A 172 -1.53 10.60 -5.89
N HIS A 173 -0.71 11.42 -6.53
CA HIS A 173 0.26 10.98 -7.49
C HIS A 173 1.64 10.95 -6.86
N PHE A 174 2.42 9.92 -7.17
CA PHE A 174 3.77 9.76 -6.65
C PHE A 174 4.75 9.57 -7.78
N LEU A 175 5.87 10.29 -7.71
CA LEU A 175 7.10 9.87 -8.35
C LEU A 175 7.91 9.06 -7.33
N VAL A 176 8.40 7.90 -7.73
CA VAL A 176 9.15 7.00 -6.87
C VAL A 176 10.40 6.54 -7.58
N TYR A 177 11.50 6.41 -6.82
CA TYR A 177 12.70 5.75 -7.26
C TYR A 177 13.08 4.66 -6.27
N ALA A 178 13.16 3.43 -6.78
CA ALA A 178 13.67 2.28 -6.07
C ALA A 178 15.03 1.86 -6.65
N ASP A 179 15.95 1.41 -5.80
CA ASP A 179 17.26 0.97 -6.25
C ASP A 179 17.24 -0.45 -6.85
N GLN A 180 18.41 -0.99 -7.15
CA GLN A 180 18.56 -2.35 -7.69
C GLN A 180 18.26 -3.48 -6.69
N SER A 181 18.01 -3.16 -5.42
CA SER A 181 17.48 -4.09 -4.43
C SER A 181 15.95 -4.01 -4.30
N GLY A 182 15.32 -3.07 -5.01
CA GLY A 182 13.89 -2.77 -4.92
C GLY A 182 13.53 -1.84 -3.76
N GLU A 183 14.49 -1.44 -2.93
CA GLU A 183 14.25 -0.53 -1.82
C GLU A 183 13.90 0.85 -2.37
N VAL A 184 12.78 1.41 -1.92
CA VAL A 184 12.36 2.77 -2.24
C VAL A 184 13.24 3.76 -1.48
N LEU A 185 14.07 4.50 -2.21
CA LEU A 185 15.01 5.46 -1.65
C LEU A 185 14.51 6.90 -1.73
N LYS A 186 13.66 7.21 -2.72
CA LYS A 186 13.13 8.55 -2.96
C LYS A 186 11.66 8.48 -3.36
N MET A 187 10.88 9.39 -2.80
CA MET A 187 9.48 9.60 -3.14
C MET A 187 9.23 11.10 -3.25
N LYS A 188 8.29 11.49 -4.11
CA LYS A 188 7.83 12.88 -4.26
C LYS A 188 6.35 12.87 -4.56
N ARG A 189 5.61 13.74 -3.87
CA ARG A 189 4.20 13.95 -4.20
C ARG A 189 4.13 14.78 -5.47
N LEU A 190 3.47 14.25 -6.48
CA LEU A 190 3.17 14.99 -7.70
C LEU A 190 1.84 15.74 -7.51
N PRO A 191 1.62 16.85 -8.24
CA PRO A 191 0.38 17.61 -8.10
C PRO A 191 -0.84 16.80 -8.53
N SER A 192 -2.04 17.19 -8.08
CA SER A 192 -3.29 16.54 -8.47
C SER A 192 -3.67 16.95 -9.90
N GLY A 193 -3.67 16.03 -10.86
CA GLY A 193 -4.01 16.32 -12.27
C GLY A 193 -2.96 15.85 -13.26
N PHE A 194 -2.86 14.53 -13.46
CA PHE A 194 -1.84 13.90 -14.30
C PHE A 194 -1.64 14.53 -15.70
N SER A 195 -2.74 14.98 -16.33
CA SER A 195 -2.73 15.62 -17.65
C SER A 195 -1.76 16.80 -17.75
N ASP A 196 -1.53 17.49 -16.63
CA ASP A 196 -0.69 18.68 -16.60
C ASP A 196 0.80 18.38 -16.73
N TYR A 197 1.22 17.12 -16.58
CA TYR A 197 2.63 16.69 -16.63
C TYR A 197 2.89 15.66 -17.73
N PHE A 198 1.84 15.21 -18.42
CA PHE A 198 1.97 14.25 -19.50
C PHE A 198 2.90 14.77 -20.59
N ASP A 199 3.90 13.96 -20.93
CA ASP A 199 4.91 14.26 -21.93
C ASP A 199 5.71 15.57 -21.70
N LYS A 200 5.68 16.14 -20.49
CA LYS A 200 6.47 17.32 -20.10
C LYS A 200 7.69 16.91 -19.30
N GLU A 201 8.75 17.70 -19.42
CA GLU A 201 9.92 17.57 -18.55
C GLU A 201 9.60 18.16 -17.16
N ILE A 202 9.77 17.34 -16.14
CA ILE A 202 9.60 17.74 -14.74
C ILE A 202 10.85 17.38 -13.93
N ASP A 203 11.00 18.01 -12.76
CA ASP A 203 12.09 17.68 -11.84
C ASP A 203 11.90 16.28 -11.26
N GLY A 204 12.85 15.40 -11.57
CA GLY A 204 13.01 14.09 -10.97
C GLY A 204 13.81 14.17 -9.65
N PHE A 205 14.55 13.11 -9.34
CA PHE A 205 15.46 13.10 -8.20
C PHE A 205 16.90 13.35 -8.65
N TYR A 206 17.78 13.69 -7.70
CA TYR A 206 19.22 13.83 -7.94
C TYR A 206 19.59 14.87 -9.02
N GLY A 207 18.79 15.94 -9.15
CA GLY A 207 19.00 16.99 -10.16
C GLY A 207 18.66 16.55 -11.59
N GLN A 208 18.05 15.38 -11.77
CA GLN A 208 17.65 14.88 -13.09
C GLN A 208 16.33 15.50 -13.55
N LYS A 209 16.19 15.66 -14.86
CA LYS A 209 14.89 15.88 -15.49
C LYS A 209 14.29 14.52 -15.88
N ILE A 210 12.99 14.40 -15.74
CA ILE A 210 12.26 13.21 -16.17
C ILE A 210 11.07 13.60 -17.03
N LYS A 211 10.59 12.65 -17.82
CA LYS A 211 9.36 12.76 -18.60
C LYS A 211 8.49 11.54 -18.31
N ILE A 212 7.21 11.77 -18.01
CA ILE A 212 6.24 10.70 -17.81
C ILE A 212 5.47 10.53 -19.12
N THR A 213 5.53 9.34 -19.69
CA THR A 213 4.91 9.02 -20.98
C THR A 213 3.96 7.85 -20.82
N GLN A 214 2.89 7.85 -21.60
CA GLN A 214 2.00 6.70 -21.74
C GLN A 214 2.21 6.15 -23.14
N PRO A 215 2.90 5.01 -23.26
CA PRO A 215 3.25 4.47 -24.57
C PRO A 215 2.01 4.04 -25.37
N ASN A 216 0.91 3.65 -24.70
CA ASN A 216 -0.40 3.30 -25.27
C ASN A 216 -1.50 3.37 -24.20
N LYS A 217 -2.78 3.54 -24.59
CA LYS A 217 -3.95 3.62 -23.67
C LYS A 217 -4.13 2.40 -22.74
N TYR A 218 -3.46 1.29 -23.03
CA TYR A 218 -3.55 0.03 -22.29
C TYR A 218 -2.25 -0.33 -21.53
N GLU A 219 -1.24 0.52 -21.57
CA GLU A 219 0.04 0.31 -20.86
C GLU A 219 0.17 1.24 -19.66
N TYR A 220 0.88 0.75 -18.63
CA TYR A 220 1.29 1.55 -17.48
C TYR A 220 2.22 2.71 -17.90
N TYR A 221 2.14 3.80 -17.16
CA TYR A 221 3.00 4.97 -17.34
C TYR A 221 4.48 4.61 -17.23
N LYS A 222 5.29 5.12 -18.17
CA LYS A 222 6.74 4.96 -18.21
C LYS A 222 7.39 6.28 -17.78
N VAL A 223 8.47 6.19 -17.02
CA VAL A 223 9.29 7.34 -16.65
C VAL A 223 10.60 7.27 -17.42
N LEU A 224 10.89 8.33 -18.17
CA LEU A 224 12.12 8.49 -18.94
C LEU A 224 13.00 9.52 -18.24
N VAL A 225 14.25 9.17 -17.93
CA VAL A 225 15.24 10.14 -17.47
C VAL A 225 15.78 10.88 -18.69
N VAL A 226 15.65 12.21 -18.68
CA VAL A 226 16.15 13.09 -19.75
C VAL A 226 17.61 13.41 -19.47
N LYS A 227 18.44 13.31 -20.51
CA LYS A 227 19.88 13.61 -20.46
C LYS A 227 20.15 15.04 -20.89
#